data_AF-A0A519NKK5-F1
#
_entry.id   AF-A0A519NKK5-F1
#
_cell.length_a   1.000
_cell.length_b   1.000
_cell.length_c   1.000
_cell.angle_alpha   90.00
_cell.angle_beta   90.00
_cell.angle_gamma   90.00
#
_symmetry.space_group_name_H-M   'P 1'
#
loop_
_entity.id
_entity.type
_entity.pdbx_description
1 polymer ?
#
loop_
_entity_poly.entity_id
_entity_poly.type
_entity_poly.pdbx_seq_one_letter_code
_entity_poly.pdbx_strand_id
1 'polypeptide(L)'
;MTIDDLKNDNLILFEVIAGSRSFGLDTPRSDTDIKGVFYLPKDRFFGLEYIPQVSNETNDIVYYEIGRFVDLLLKNNPNILEMLASPADCVLIKNPLINNLKLSDFLSKLCRDTFAGYAMTQIRKAQGLNKKIVNPLPKEKKSLLDFSYIIDGYKTVPVTSWLIQLNYLQENCGLINIPNSKGIYALFYDAIGNEGYRGIISKTDSNEVSISSVPMEKHPIAYLSVNADAYSRYCKEYRGYWDWVQKRNDERYTTNLKHGKNYDSKNMMHTIRLLQSAENILHTGNLEVKVRNRQELLDIKSGNRDYDDLMKMADGLLNKIESLYNDAPLPEFPDKQKAERILIEIRSKLYES
;
A
#
# COMPACT_ATOMS: atom_id res chain seq x y z
N MET A 1 19.65 -11.13 -6.53
CA MET A 1 19.22 -12.45 -6.07
C MET A 1 17.72 -12.50 -6.20
N THR A 2 17.21 -13.50 -6.90
CA THR A 2 15.79 -13.73 -7.18
C THR A 2 15.29 -14.95 -6.40
N ILE A 3 13.98 -15.20 -6.40
CA ILE A 3 13.41 -16.42 -5.80
C ILE A 3 13.92 -17.66 -6.53
N ASP A 4 14.13 -17.58 -7.83
CA ASP A 4 14.65 -18.71 -8.63
C ASP A 4 16.10 -19.02 -8.24
N ASP A 5 16.93 -17.99 -7.99
CA ASP A 5 18.28 -18.17 -7.45
C ASP A 5 18.24 -18.94 -6.12
N LEU A 6 17.33 -18.58 -5.21
CA LEU A 6 17.20 -19.27 -3.91
C LEU A 6 16.88 -20.76 -4.05
N LYS A 7 16.02 -21.12 -5.01
CA LYS A 7 15.62 -22.50 -5.28
C LYS A 7 16.72 -23.29 -5.96
N ASN A 8 17.34 -22.70 -6.99
CA ASN A 8 18.39 -23.35 -7.78
C ASN A 8 19.65 -23.60 -6.96
N ASP A 9 20.00 -22.67 -6.07
CA ASP A 9 21.20 -22.75 -5.24
C ASP A 9 20.96 -23.44 -3.87
N ASN A 10 19.74 -23.97 -3.64
CA ASN A 10 19.34 -24.64 -2.40
C ASN A 10 19.58 -23.79 -1.13
N LEU A 11 19.20 -22.51 -1.20
CA LEU A 11 19.43 -21.52 -0.13
C LEU A 11 18.27 -21.40 0.86
N ILE A 12 17.19 -22.17 0.67
CA ILE A 12 15.97 -22.08 1.47
C ILE A 12 16.07 -22.96 2.72
N LEU A 13 15.86 -22.35 3.89
CA LEU A 13 15.85 -23.03 5.20
C LEU A 13 14.44 -23.34 5.68
N PHE A 14 13.47 -22.50 5.33
CA PHE A 14 12.09 -22.64 5.77
C PHE A 14 11.16 -22.13 4.70
N GLU A 15 10.06 -22.82 4.44
CA GLU A 15 9.03 -22.39 3.50
C GLU A 15 7.67 -22.86 4.00
N VAL A 16 6.70 -21.95 4.00
CA VAL A 16 5.34 -22.22 4.47
C VAL A 16 4.31 -21.58 3.57
N ILE A 17 3.15 -22.21 3.50
CA ILE A 17 1.91 -21.58 3.04
C ILE A 17 1.45 -20.62 4.14
N ALA A 18 1.28 -19.36 3.80
CA ALA A 18 0.85 -18.30 4.71
C ALA A 18 -0.57 -17.81 4.38
N GLY A 19 -0.99 -16.75 5.08
CA GLY A 19 -2.22 -16.04 4.75
C GLY A 19 -3.47 -16.83 5.08
N SER A 20 -4.51 -16.66 4.27
CA SER A 20 -5.85 -17.21 4.60
C SER A 20 -5.84 -18.72 4.80
N ARG A 21 -5.01 -19.47 4.07
CA ARG A 21 -4.88 -20.93 4.18
C ARG A 21 -4.28 -21.34 5.53
N SER A 22 -3.22 -20.68 5.99
CA SER A 22 -2.61 -21.00 7.30
C SER A 22 -3.56 -20.69 8.45
N PHE A 23 -4.37 -19.65 8.32
CA PHE A 23 -5.39 -19.30 9.32
C PHE A 23 -6.63 -20.22 9.26
N GLY A 24 -6.83 -20.99 8.20
CA GLY A 24 -8.08 -21.73 7.96
C GLY A 24 -9.25 -20.85 7.50
N LEU A 25 -8.95 -19.67 6.94
CA LEU A 25 -9.88 -18.67 6.42
C LEU A 25 -9.97 -18.68 4.88
N ASP A 26 -9.38 -19.69 4.24
CA ASP A 26 -9.42 -19.82 2.80
C ASP A 26 -10.81 -20.22 2.31
N THR A 27 -11.06 -19.82 1.07
CA THR A 27 -12.23 -20.10 0.27
C THR A 27 -11.75 -20.67 -1.07
N PRO A 28 -12.62 -21.27 -1.90
CA PRO A 28 -12.22 -21.78 -3.22
C PRO A 28 -11.54 -20.77 -4.16
N ARG A 29 -11.62 -19.47 -3.84
CA ARG A 29 -11.02 -18.37 -4.60
C ARG A 29 -9.81 -17.73 -3.92
N SER A 30 -9.40 -18.26 -2.77
CA SER A 30 -8.27 -17.69 -2.03
C SER A 30 -6.96 -17.99 -2.76
N ASP A 31 -6.13 -16.96 -2.84
CA ASP A 31 -4.75 -17.03 -3.28
C ASP A 31 -3.90 -17.87 -2.30
N THR A 32 -2.73 -18.28 -2.77
CA THR A 32 -1.73 -18.98 -1.97
C THR A 32 -0.56 -18.04 -1.75
N ASP A 33 -0.44 -17.52 -0.53
CA ASP A 33 0.74 -16.80 -0.07
C ASP A 33 1.83 -17.80 0.32
N ILE A 34 3.07 -17.57 -0.10
CA ILE A 34 4.24 -18.34 0.33
C ILE A 34 5.18 -17.41 1.08
N LYS A 35 5.61 -17.83 2.26
CA LYS A 35 6.66 -17.13 2.99
C LYS A 35 7.77 -18.10 3.37
N GLY A 36 8.99 -17.61 3.40
CA GLY A 36 10.12 -18.46 3.75
C GLY A 36 11.30 -17.72 4.36
N VAL A 37 12.30 -18.51 4.72
CA VAL A 37 13.57 -18.08 5.26
C VAL A 37 14.68 -18.65 4.39
N PHE A 38 15.60 -17.81 3.97
CA PHE A 38 16.79 -18.20 3.22
C PHE A 38 18.06 -17.76 3.97
N TYR A 39 19.22 -18.23 3.51
CA TYR A 39 20.51 -17.70 3.94
C TYR A 39 21.29 -17.21 2.72
N LEU A 40 22.15 -16.22 2.93
CA LEU A 40 23.01 -15.72 1.87
C LEU A 40 24.19 -16.67 1.66
N PRO A 41 24.66 -16.85 0.42
CA PRO A 41 25.97 -17.45 0.15
C PRO A 41 27.08 -16.72 0.93
N LYS A 42 28.10 -17.47 1.34
CA LYS A 42 29.17 -17.03 2.24
C LYS A 42 29.85 -15.75 1.74
N ASP A 43 30.23 -15.72 0.48
CA ASP A 43 30.85 -14.57 -0.21
C ASP A 43 29.98 -13.31 -0.19
N ARG A 44 28.66 -13.45 -0.39
CA ARG A 44 27.72 -12.33 -0.31
C ARG A 44 27.48 -11.87 1.12
N PHE A 45 27.38 -12.81 2.05
CA PHE A 45 27.16 -12.50 3.46
C PHE A 45 28.33 -11.72 4.07
N PHE A 46 29.58 -12.09 3.74
CA PHE A 46 30.78 -11.37 4.18
C PHE A 46 31.14 -10.17 3.30
N GLY A 47 30.57 -10.10 2.10
CA GLY A 47 30.75 -8.99 1.16
C GLY A 47 30.00 -7.72 1.54
N LEU A 48 30.03 -6.73 0.66
CA LEU A 48 29.42 -5.42 0.88
C LEU A 48 27.90 -5.39 0.59
N GLU A 49 27.38 -6.40 -0.11
CA GLU A 49 26.00 -6.44 -0.58
C GLU A 49 25.14 -7.39 0.27
N TYR A 50 24.44 -6.83 1.25
CA TYR A 50 23.48 -7.56 2.07
C TYR A 50 22.07 -7.47 1.50
N ILE A 51 21.45 -8.65 1.26
CA ILE A 51 20.07 -8.75 0.76
C ILE A 51 19.19 -9.31 1.90
N PRO A 52 18.41 -8.46 2.60
CA PRO A 52 17.61 -8.89 3.76
C PRO A 52 16.35 -9.66 3.39
N GLN A 53 15.85 -9.50 2.16
CA GLN A 53 14.57 -10.01 1.73
C GLN A 53 14.52 -10.10 0.20
N VAL A 54 13.82 -11.10 -0.32
CA VAL A 54 13.49 -11.26 -1.74
C VAL A 54 11.99 -11.49 -1.87
N SER A 55 11.31 -10.84 -2.82
CA SER A 55 9.89 -11.06 -3.09
C SER A 55 9.58 -11.09 -4.59
N ASN A 56 8.46 -11.70 -4.95
CA ASN A 56 7.90 -11.57 -6.30
C ASN A 56 7.21 -10.20 -6.48
N GLU A 57 6.82 -9.87 -7.71
CA GLU A 57 6.22 -8.57 -8.04
C GLU A 57 4.95 -8.25 -7.24
N THR A 58 4.13 -9.27 -6.95
CA THR A 58 2.88 -9.12 -6.21
C THR A 58 3.06 -9.13 -4.69
N ASN A 59 4.24 -9.54 -4.21
CA ASN A 59 4.56 -9.81 -2.80
C ASN A 59 3.74 -10.93 -2.15
N ASP A 60 3.16 -11.83 -2.94
CA ASP A 60 2.51 -13.05 -2.46
C ASP A 60 3.55 -14.12 -2.09
N ILE A 61 4.75 -14.04 -2.67
CA ILE A 61 5.88 -14.91 -2.34
C ILE A 61 7.01 -14.05 -1.77
N VAL A 62 7.39 -14.30 -0.52
CA VAL A 62 8.40 -13.50 0.21
C VAL A 62 9.34 -14.38 1.02
N TYR A 63 10.63 -14.22 0.82
CA TYR A 63 11.67 -14.87 1.64
C TYR A 63 12.48 -13.84 2.40
N TYR A 64 12.78 -14.14 3.65
CA TYR A 64 13.60 -13.31 4.55
C TYR A 64 14.95 -13.98 4.78
N GLU A 65 16.03 -13.22 4.77
CA GLU A 65 17.34 -13.75 5.18
C GLU A 65 17.27 -14.13 6.68
N ILE A 66 17.96 -15.20 7.10
CA ILE A 66 17.87 -15.77 8.46
C ILE A 66 18.12 -14.75 9.59
N GLY A 67 19.10 -13.87 9.44
CA GLY A 67 19.34 -12.75 10.35
C GLY A 67 18.22 -11.70 10.32
N ARG A 68 17.68 -11.37 9.15
CA ARG A 68 16.48 -10.50 9.06
C ARG A 68 15.26 -11.14 9.71
N PHE A 69 15.06 -12.45 9.54
CA PHE A 69 13.99 -13.21 10.17
C PHE A 69 14.11 -13.14 11.70
N VAL A 70 15.29 -13.40 12.26
CA VAL A 70 15.55 -13.29 13.71
C VAL A 70 15.38 -11.85 14.23
N ASP A 71 15.86 -10.84 13.51
CA ASP A 71 15.62 -9.42 13.87
C ASP A 71 14.12 -9.08 13.96
N LEU A 72 13.31 -9.60 13.03
CA LEU A 72 11.87 -9.36 13.05
C LEU A 72 11.14 -10.18 14.13
N LEU A 73 11.63 -11.39 14.48
CA LEU A 73 11.13 -12.15 15.62
C LEU A 73 11.35 -11.40 16.94
N LEU A 74 12.56 -10.84 17.14
CA LEU A 74 12.89 -10.00 18.30
C LEU A 74 12.02 -8.75 18.41
N LYS A 75 11.51 -8.25 17.27
CA LYS A 75 10.55 -7.14 17.20
C LYS A 75 9.09 -7.59 17.31
N ASN A 76 8.83 -8.87 17.59
CA ASN A 76 7.50 -9.47 17.64
C ASN A 76 6.62 -9.09 16.44
N ASN A 77 7.21 -9.13 15.25
CA ASN A 77 6.47 -8.85 14.03
C ASN A 77 5.38 -9.93 13.82
N PRO A 78 4.09 -9.58 13.74
CA PRO A 78 3.00 -10.56 13.68
C PRO A 78 3.16 -11.56 12.54
N ASN A 79 3.51 -11.09 11.34
CA ASN A 79 3.68 -11.94 10.17
C ASN A 79 4.79 -12.99 10.34
N ILE A 80 5.82 -12.65 11.10
CA ILE A 80 7.03 -13.46 11.27
C ILE A 80 6.84 -14.45 12.42
N LEU A 81 6.19 -14.02 13.50
CA LEU A 81 5.76 -14.93 14.57
C LEU A 81 4.76 -15.96 14.03
N GLU A 82 3.77 -15.55 13.24
CA GLU A 82 2.82 -16.47 12.59
C GLU A 82 3.51 -17.40 11.58
N MET A 83 4.55 -16.93 10.89
CA MET A 83 5.36 -17.79 10.03
C MET A 83 6.09 -18.88 10.85
N LEU A 84 6.76 -18.51 11.95
CA LEU A 84 7.44 -19.47 12.82
C LEU A 84 6.45 -20.47 13.47
N ALA A 85 5.25 -19.98 13.82
CA ALA A 85 4.17 -20.76 14.42
C ALA A 85 3.27 -21.49 13.40
N SER A 86 3.69 -21.57 12.13
CA SER A 86 2.84 -22.11 11.07
C SER A 86 2.43 -23.57 11.35
N PRO A 87 1.16 -23.93 11.09
CA PRO A 87 0.69 -25.30 11.24
C PRO A 87 1.49 -26.30 10.41
N ALA A 88 1.62 -27.54 10.89
CA ALA A 88 2.43 -28.56 10.21
C ALA A 88 1.96 -28.87 8.78
N ASP A 89 0.64 -28.83 8.53
CA ASP A 89 0.03 -28.99 7.20
C ASP A 89 0.34 -27.83 6.23
N CYS A 90 0.89 -26.73 6.73
CA CYS A 90 1.29 -25.57 5.94
C CYS A 90 2.81 -25.50 5.70
N VAL A 91 3.62 -26.38 6.30
CA VAL A 91 5.07 -26.37 6.14
C VAL A 91 5.48 -27.14 4.89
N LEU A 92 6.15 -26.46 3.96
CA LEU A 92 6.62 -27.03 2.69
C LEU A 92 8.09 -27.48 2.78
N ILE A 93 8.94 -26.65 3.39
CA ILE A 93 10.37 -26.93 3.60
C ILE A 93 10.71 -26.56 5.04
N LYS A 94 11.46 -27.42 5.75
CA LYS A 94 12.00 -27.09 7.07
C LYS A 94 13.35 -27.75 7.30
N ASN A 95 14.40 -26.96 7.17
CA ASN A 95 15.75 -27.36 7.54
C ASN A 95 15.83 -27.59 9.07
N PRO A 96 16.51 -28.65 9.55
CA PRO A 96 16.66 -28.93 10.98
C PRO A 96 17.19 -27.76 11.82
N LEU A 97 18.01 -26.87 11.24
CA LEU A 97 18.53 -25.68 11.91
C LEU A 97 17.43 -24.73 12.39
N ILE A 98 16.28 -24.69 11.70
CA ILE A 98 15.12 -23.87 12.09
C ILE A 98 14.50 -24.36 13.40
N ASN A 99 14.68 -25.63 13.78
CA ASN A 99 14.16 -26.15 15.06
C ASN A 99 14.84 -25.51 16.28
N ASN A 100 15.99 -24.87 16.10
CA ASN A 100 16.66 -24.11 17.16
C ASN A 100 15.93 -22.80 17.50
N LEU A 101 15.11 -22.28 16.58
CA LEU A 101 14.29 -21.10 16.78
C LEU A 101 12.94 -21.51 17.37
N LYS A 102 12.84 -21.52 18.71
CA LYS A 102 11.59 -21.86 19.40
C LYS A 102 10.71 -20.62 19.55
N LEU A 103 9.43 -20.75 19.23
CA LEU A 103 8.46 -19.66 19.36
C LEU A 103 8.46 -19.04 20.78
N SER A 104 8.55 -19.88 21.82
CA SER A 104 8.60 -19.44 23.22
C SER A 104 9.78 -18.53 23.56
N ASP A 105 10.86 -18.58 22.77
CA ASP A 105 12.04 -17.72 22.98
C ASP A 105 11.80 -16.30 22.45
N PHE A 106 10.76 -16.12 21.63
CA PHE A 106 10.43 -14.85 20.99
C PHE A 106 9.13 -14.24 21.49
N LEU A 107 8.16 -14.99 22.03
CA LEU A 107 6.93 -14.36 22.54
C LEU A 107 7.24 -13.46 23.75
N SER A 108 6.71 -12.23 23.70
CA SER A 108 6.87 -11.24 24.77
C SER A 108 5.66 -10.31 24.82
N LYS A 109 5.59 -9.47 25.85
CA LYS A 109 4.53 -8.46 26.00
C LYS A 109 4.55 -7.40 24.90
N LEU A 110 5.64 -7.27 24.13
CA LEU A 110 5.66 -6.45 22.90
C LEU A 110 4.54 -6.82 21.91
N CYS A 111 4.05 -8.06 21.93
CA CYS A 111 2.94 -8.48 21.09
C CYS A 111 1.70 -7.59 21.24
N ARG A 112 1.47 -6.95 22.41
CA ARG A 112 0.42 -5.93 22.58
C ARG A 112 0.56 -4.84 21.51
N ASP A 113 1.70 -4.16 21.52
CA ASP A 113 1.91 -2.95 20.72
C ASP A 113 2.08 -3.29 19.25
N THR A 114 2.76 -4.40 18.93
CA THR A 114 3.03 -4.78 17.54
C THR A 114 1.76 -5.25 16.84
N PHE A 115 0.95 -6.11 17.45
CA PHE A 115 -0.31 -6.56 16.84
C PHE A 115 -1.33 -5.42 16.79
N ALA A 116 -1.46 -4.61 17.85
CA ALA A 116 -2.36 -3.45 17.85
C ALA A 116 -1.94 -2.41 16.79
N GLY A 117 -0.64 -2.13 16.62
CA GLY A 117 -0.14 -1.23 15.58
C GLY A 117 -0.43 -1.73 14.16
N TYR A 118 -0.31 -3.04 13.93
CA TYR A 118 -0.71 -3.66 12.66
C TYR A 118 -2.23 -3.58 12.45
N ALA A 119 -3.03 -3.84 13.48
CA ALA A 119 -4.48 -3.75 13.42
C ALA A 119 -4.92 -2.31 13.07
N MET A 120 -4.32 -1.30 13.71
CA MET A 120 -4.60 0.11 13.42
C MET A 120 -4.22 0.50 11.98
N THR A 121 -3.15 -0.08 11.44
CA THR A 121 -2.79 0.10 10.03
C THR A 121 -3.86 -0.49 9.09
N GLN A 122 -4.46 -1.63 9.45
CA GLN A 122 -5.56 -2.22 8.67
C GLN A 122 -6.83 -1.37 8.75
N ILE A 123 -7.18 -0.80 9.91
CA ILE A 123 -8.30 0.15 10.05
C ILE A 123 -8.12 1.34 9.11
N ARG A 124 -6.94 1.98 9.10
CA ARG A 124 -6.64 3.10 8.20
C ARG A 124 -6.78 2.72 6.73
N LYS A 125 -6.31 1.52 6.34
CA LYS A 125 -6.48 1.00 4.98
C LYS A 125 -7.95 0.75 4.65
N ALA A 126 -8.75 0.29 5.61
CA ALA A 126 -10.17 0.05 5.43
C ALA A 126 -10.95 1.33 5.08
N GLN A 127 -10.60 2.44 5.72
CA GLN A 127 -11.19 3.75 5.44
C GLN A 127 -10.66 4.38 4.15
N GLY A 128 -9.36 4.23 3.86
CA GLY A 128 -8.72 4.87 2.70
C GLY A 128 -9.20 4.34 1.34
N LEU A 129 -9.55 3.06 1.25
CA LEU A 129 -10.05 2.45 0.02
C LEU A 129 -11.42 3.02 -0.38
N ASN A 130 -12.27 3.33 0.61
CA ASN A 130 -13.60 3.88 0.39
C ASN A 130 -13.56 5.11 -0.53
N LYS A 131 -12.62 6.05 -0.30
CA LYS A 131 -12.47 7.27 -1.11
C LYS A 131 -12.36 7.01 -2.61
N LYS A 132 -11.69 5.92 -3.02
CA LYS A 132 -11.55 5.55 -4.45
C LYS A 132 -12.79 4.84 -4.99
N ILE A 133 -13.48 4.05 -4.17
CA ILE A 133 -14.69 3.32 -4.60
C ILE A 133 -15.85 4.29 -4.82
N VAL A 134 -16.07 5.24 -3.90
CA VAL A 134 -17.23 6.15 -3.95
C VAL A 134 -17.01 7.42 -4.78
N ASN A 135 -15.75 7.75 -5.11
CA ASN A 135 -15.42 8.87 -5.99
C ASN A 135 -14.71 8.37 -7.25
N PRO A 136 -15.44 7.72 -8.19
CA PRO A 136 -14.85 7.25 -9.43
C PRO A 136 -14.40 8.44 -10.30
N LEU A 137 -13.20 8.35 -10.86
CA LEU A 137 -12.73 9.31 -11.86
C LEU A 137 -13.13 8.85 -13.28
N PRO A 138 -13.48 9.79 -14.18
CA PRO A 138 -13.81 9.45 -15.56
C PRO A 138 -12.60 8.82 -16.28
N LYS A 139 -12.88 8.03 -17.32
CA LYS A 139 -11.86 7.41 -18.20
C LYS A 139 -11.13 8.43 -19.06
N GLU A 140 -11.79 9.53 -19.36
CA GLU A 140 -11.19 10.64 -20.10
C GLU A 140 -10.44 11.54 -19.12
N LYS A 141 -9.15 11.73 -19.37
CA LYS A 141 -8.28 12.59 -18.56
C LYS A 141 -8.55 14.04 -18.95
N LYS A 142 -8.86 14.89 -17.97
CA LYS A 142 -8.90 16.34 -18.17
C LYS A 142 -7.52 16.86 -18.61
N SER A 143 -7.53 17.87 -19.45
CA SER A 143 -6.36 18.61 -19.91
C SER A 143 -6.13 19.84 -19.04
N LEU A 144 -5.03 20.57 -19.26
CA LEU A 144 -4.79 21.85 -18.60
C LEU A 144 -5.84 22.91 -18.98
N LEU A 145 -6.50 22.79 -20.14
CA LEU A 145 -7.59 23.70 -20.55
C LEU A 145 -8.78 23.64 -19.58
N ASP A 146 -9.06 22.46 -18.99
CA ASP A 146 -10.12 22.29 -17.99
C ASP A 146 -9.85 23.02 -16.65
N PHE A 147 -8.61 23.49 -16.48
CA PHE A 147 -8.12 24.24 -15.32
C PHE A 147 -7.71 25.67 -15.72
N SER A 148 -8.14 26.11 -16.90
CA SER A 148 -7.82 27.41 -17.48
C SER A 148 -9.10 28.21 -17.71
N TYR A 149 -9.07 29.49 -17.35
CA TYR A 149 -10.24 30.35 -17.33
C TYR A 149 -9.93 31.75 -17.87
N ILE A 150 -10.84 32.32 -18.63
CA ILE A 150 -10.78 33.72 -19.05
C ILE A 150 -11.29 34.61 -17.93
N ILE A 151 -10.55 35.66 -17.61
CA ILE A 151 -10.96 36.71 -16.68
C ILE A 151 -11.92 37.65 -17.41
N ASP A 152 -13.14 37.76 -16.88
CA ASP A 152 -14.19 38.64 -17.40
C ASP A 152 -14.75 39.50 -16.26
N GLY A 153 -14.27 40.75 -16.19
CA GLY A 153 -14.55 41.66 -15.09
C GLY A 153 -14.15 41.07 -13.73
N TYR A 154 -15.13 40.85 -12.86
CA TYR A 154 -14.95 40.24 -11.52
C TYR A 154 -15.23 38.73 -11.49
N LYS A 155 -15.42 38.10 -12.66
CA LYS A 155 -15.73 36.67 -12.80
C LYS A 155 -14.68 35.98 -13.67
N THR A 156 -14.80 34.65 -13.73
CA THR A 156 -14.03 33.84 -14.67
C THR A 156 -14.95 32.91 -15.46
N VAL A 157 -14.57 32.62 -16.70
CA VAL A 157 -15.29 31.72 -17.61
C VAL A 157 -14.34 30.61 -18.07
N PRO A 158 -14.73 29.32 -18.10
CA PRO A 158 -13.88 28.26 -18.62
C PRO A 158 -13.39 28.57 -20.04
N VAL A 159 -12.09 28.43 -20.30
CA VAL A 159 -11.51 28.80 -21.60
C VAL A 159 -12.11 27.98 -22.74
N THR A 160 -12.45 26.72 -22.51
CA THR A 160 -13.10 25.85 -23.49
C THR A 160 -14.47 26.38 -23.90
N SER A 161 -15.29 26.82 -22.95
CA SER A 161 -16.59 27.44 -23.22
C SER A 161 -16.44 28.76 -23.96
N TRP A 162 -15.46 29.58 -23.57
CA TRP A 162 -15.19 30.87 -24.21
C TRP A 162 -14.71 30.72 -25.66
N LEU A 163 -13.81 29.76 -25.92
CA LEU A 163 -13.35 29.42 -27.28
C LEU A 163 -14.52 28.96 -28.16
N ILE A 164 -15.37 28.06 -27.65
CA ILE A 164 -16.55 27.57 -28.38
C ILE A 164 -17.50 28.72 -28.72
N GLN A 165 -17.78 29.62 -27.76
CA GLN A 165 -18.69 30.74 -27.96
C GLN A 165 -18.22 31.70 -29.07
N LEU A 166 -16.91 31.91 -29.18
CA LEU A 166 -16.31 32.77 -30.21
C LEU A 166 -15.95 32.02 -31.50
N ASN A 167 -16.22 30.70 -31.56
CA ASN A 167 -15.79 29.81 -32.64
C ASN A 167 -14.27 29.89 -32.90
N TYR A 168 -13.50 29.92 -31.82
CA TYR A 168 -12.04 29.99 -31.84
C TYR A 168 -11.41 28.61 -31.61
N LEU A 169 -10.27 28.38 -32.27
CA LEU A 169 -9.45 27.19 -32.09
C LEU A 169 -8.31 27.47 -31.11
N GLN A 170 -8.10 26.60 -30.11
CA GLN A 170 -7.06 26.83 -29.11
C GLN A 170 -5.67 26.85 -29.73
N GLU A 171 -5.45 26.14 -30.84
CA GLU A 171 -4.20 26.08 -31.59
C GLU A 171 -3.77 27.45 -32.15
N ASN A 172 -4.75 28.32 -32.42
CA ASN A 172 -4.56 29.65 -32.95
C ASN A 172 -4.41 30.71 -31.84
N CYS A 173 -4.30 30.30 -30.57
CA CYS A 173 -4.09 31.20 -29.46
C CYS A 173 -2.61 31.44 -29.19
N GLY A 174 -2.24 32.70 -29.00
CA GLY A 174 -0.92 33.12 -28.53
C GLY A 174 -0.98 33.57 -27.08
N LEU A 175 0.02 33.23 -26.28
CA LEU A 175 0.11 33.62 -24.87
C LEU A 175 1.39 34.38 -24.58
N ILE A 176 1.28 35.46 -23.82
CA ILE A 176 2.41 36.16 -23.20
C ILE A 176 2.28 36.09 -21.69
N ASN A 177 3.38 35.82 -21.00
CA ASN A 177 3.42 35.84 -19.55
C ASN A 177 3.28 37.27 -19.01
N ILE A 178 2.43 37.47 -18.00
CA ILE A 178 2.29 38.75 -17.32
C ILE A 178 3.26 38.80 -16.13
N PRO A 179 4.23 39.72 -16.11
CA PRO A 179 5.17 39.83 -15.00
C PRO A 179 4.45 39.97 -13.64
N ASN A 180 5.02 39.36 -12.61
CA ASN A 180 4.52 39.37 -11.22
C ASN A 180 3.11 38.78 -11.01
N SER A 181 2.54 38.10 -12.02
CA SER A 181 1.19 37.53 -11.96
C SER A 181 1.22 36.03 -12.24
N LYS A 182 1.50 35.20 -11.22
CA LYS A 182 1.61 33.75 -11.38
C LYS A 182 0.32 33.17 -11.99
N GLY A 183 0.47 32.45 -13.10
CA GLY A 183 -0.63 31.77 -13.77
C GLY A 183 -1.54 32.68 -14.58
N ILE A 184 -1.21 33.98 -14.72
CA ILE A 184 -1.97 34.90 -15.57
C ILE A 184 -1.19 35.20 -16.85
N TYR A 185 -1.87 35.09 -17.99
CA TYR A 185 -1.31 35.28 -19.31
C TYR A 185 -2.19 36.24 -20.12
N ALA A 186 -1.56 37.09 -20.92
CA ALA A 186 -2.24 37.86 -21.95
C ALA A 186 -2.52 36.95 -23.15
N LEU A 187 -3.77 36.83 -23.56
CA LEU A 187 -4.24 35.96 -24.63
C LEU A 187 -4.44 36.75 -25.92
N PHE A 188 -3.90 36.23 -27.01
CA PHE A 188 -4.01 36.72 -28.37
C PHE A 188 -4.63 35.62 -29.24
N TYR A 189 -5.29 36.00 -30.32
CA TYR A 189 -5.83 35.04 -31.28
C TYR A 189 -5.41 35.42 -32.69
N ASP A 190 -5.05 34.40 -33.45
CA ASP A 190 -4.73 34.50 -34.86
C ASP A 190 -5.90 33.95 -35.69
N ALA A 191 -6.72 34.85 -36.23
CA ALA A 191 -7.85 34.48 -37.06
C ALA A 191 -7.44 33.92 -38.43
N ILE A 192 -6.22 34.20 -38.89
CA ILE A 192 -5.73 33.85 -40.24
C ILE A 192 -4.84 32.59 -40.18
N GLY A 193 -4.16 32.35 -39.05
CA GLY A 193 -3.31 31.18 -38.81
C GLY A 193 -1.87 31.33 -39.32
N ASN A 194 -1.38 32.55 -39.56
CA ASN A 194 -0.05 32.84 -40.09
C ASN A 194 0.95 33.39 -39.07
N GLU A 195 0.56 33.56 -37.81
CA GLU A 195 1.38 34.16 -36.74
C GLU A 195 2.27 33.13 -36.02
N GLY A 196 2.16 31.84 -36.38
CA GLY A 196 3.01 30.78 -35.84
C GLY A 196 2.77 30.49 -34.35
N TYR A 197 1.60 30.84 -33.82
CA TYR A 197 1.21 30.50 -32.45
C TYR A 197 1.15 28.98 -32.24
N ARG A 198 1.43 28.55 -31.01
CA ARG A 198 1.50 27.12 -30.62
C ARG A 198 0.32 26.70 -29.75
N GLY A 199 -0.75 27.48 -29.83
CA GLY A 199 -1.95 27.37 -29.03
C GLY A 199 -1.79 27.69 -27.54
N ILE A 200 -2.86 27.46 -26.78
CA ILE A 200 -2.82 27.55 -25.32
C ILE A 200 -2.01 26.38 -24.74
N ILE A 201 -2.21 25.17 -25.29
CA ILE A 201 -1.41 23.98 -24.99
C ILE A 201 -0.91 23.33 -26.28
N SER A 202 0.32 22.82 -26.25
CA SER A 202 0.93 22.15 -27.42
C SER A 202 0.40 20.73 -27.64
N LYS A 203 0.04 20.04 -26.56
CA LYS A 203 -0.49 18.67 -26.53
C LYS A 203 -1.50 18.53 -25.40
N THR A 204 -2.45 17.60 -25.54
CA THR A 204 -3.51 17.35 -24.55
C THR A 204 -2.99 16.90 -23.17
N ASP A 205 -1.79 16.34 -23.11
CA ASP A 205 -1.10 15.90 -21.89
C ASP A 205 -0.10 16.91 -21.33
N SER A 206 -0.03 18.12 -21.89
CA SER A 206 0.86 19.19 -21.44
C SER A 206 0.55 19.59 -20.00
N ASN A 207 1.61 19.78 -19.20
CA ASN A 207 1.50 20.28 -17.82
C ASN A 207 1.67 21.79 -17.70
N GLU A 208 1.99 22.45 -18.82
CA GLU A 208 2.20 23.89 -18.91
C GLU A 208 1.56 24.45 -20.18
N VAL A 209 1.35 25.77 -20.20
CA VAL A 209 0.85 26.48 -21.37
C VAL A 209 1.98 26.84 -22.34
N SER A 210 1.65 26.99 -23.62
CA SER A 210 2.61 27.37 -24.66
C SER A 210 2.74 28.89 -24.75
N ILE A 211 3.89 29.44 -24.36
CA ILE A 211 4.19 30.87 -24.59
C ILE A 211 4.55 31.10 -26.07
N SER A 212 4.08 32.22 -26.59
CA SER A 212 4.24 32.65 -27.98
C SER A 212 5.00 33.97 -28.06
N SER A 213 5.68 34.18 -29.19
CA SER A 213 6.24 35.49 -29.53
C SER A 213 5.14 36.31 -30.21
N VAL A 214 4.80 37.46 -29.64
CA VAL A 214 3.75 38.34 -30.16
C VAL A 214 4.34 39.72 -30.44
N PRO A 215 4.09 40.31 -31.62
CA PRO A 215 4.54 41.66 -31.94
C PRO A 215 4.02 42.72 -30.94
N MET A 216 4.85 43.73 -30.65
CA MET A 216 4.54 44.79 -29.66
C MET A 216 3.28 45.59 -29.95
N GLU A 217 2.81 45.61 -31.21
CA GLU A 217 1.68 46.42 -31.66
C GLU A 217 0.33 45.73 -31.47
N LYS A 218 0.30 44.47 -31.04
CA LYS A 218 -0.95 43.72 -30.83
C LYS A 218 -1.53 43.95 -29.44
N HIS A 219 -2.85 44.05 -29.38
CA HIS A 219 -3.58 44.10 -28.12
C HIS A 219 -4.10 42.72 -27.74
N PRO A 220 -4.03 42.33 -26.45
CA PRO A 220 -4.62 41.09 -25.99
C PRO A 220 -6.13 41.15 -26.12
N ILE A 221 -6.72 40.04 -26.54
CA ILE A 221 -8.18 39.90 -26.65
C ILE A 221 -8.83 39.47 -25.34
N ALA A 222 -8.03 38.92 -24.42
CA ALA A 222 -8.46 38.46 -23.10
C ALA A 222 -7.26 38.23 -22.18
N TYR A 223 -7.55 37.98 -20.90
CA TYR A 223 -6.58 37.52 -19.91
C TYR A 223 -6.94 36.10 -19.47
N LEU A 224 -5.98 35.18 -19.58
CA LEU A 224 -6.12 33.78 -19.22
C LEU A 224 -5.52 33.55 -17.82
N SER A 225 -6.31 32.98 -16.92
CA SER A 225 -5.87 32.45 -15.63
C SER A 225 -5.77 30.93 -15.68
N VAL A 226 -4.61 30.38 -15.33
CA VAL A 226 -4.31 28.94 -15.40
C VAL A 226 -3.97 28.44 -14.00
N ASN A 227 -4.75 27.49 -13.50
CA ASN A 227 -4.50 26.85 -12.22
C ASN A 227 -3.63 25.58 -12.38
N ALA A 228 -2.35 25.79 -12.72
CA ALA A 228 -1.39 24.70 -12.94
C ALA A 228 -1.17 23.83 -11.68
N ASP A 229 -1.26 24.42 -10.48
CA ASP A 229 -1.12 23.70 -9.21
C ASP A 229 -2.30 22.72 -9.00
N ALA A 230 -3.52 23.13 -9.32
CA ALA A 230 -4.70 22.24 -9.29
C ALA A 230 -4.64 21.15 -10.36
N TYR A 231 -4.20 21.48 -11.58
CA TYR A 231 -4.03 20.49 -12.66
C TYR A 231 -2.98 19.43 -12.29
N SER A 232 -1.86 19.86 -11.71
CA SER A 232 -0.78 18.95 -11.25
C SER A 232 -1.29 17.99 -10.17
N ARG A 233 -2.07 18.50 -9.20
CA ARG A 233 -2.72 17.67 -8.17
C ARG A 233 -3.69 16.67 -8.79
N TYR A 234 -4.56 17.13 -9.69
CA TYR A 234 -5.47 16.28 -10.44
C TYR A 234 -4.73 15.17 -11.20
N CYS A 235 -3.65 15.49 -11.91
CA CYS A 235 -2.87 14.49 -12.65
C CYS A 235 -2.29 13.40 -11.74
N LYS A 236 -1.80 13.76 -10.56
CA LYS A 236 -1.30 12.81 -9.56
C LYS A 236 -2.43 11.90 -9.04
N GLU A 237 -3.59 12.49 -8.73
CA GLU A 237 -4.78 11.75 -8.28
C GLU A 237 -5.33 10.82 -9.37
N TYR A 238 -5.44 11.32 -10.60
CA TYR A 238 -5.90 10.58 -11.77
C TYR A 238 -5.03 9.35 -12.03
N ARG A 239 -3.70 9.54 -12.09
CA ARG A 239 -2.74 8.44 -12.27
C ARG A 239 -2.87 7.42 -11.15
N GLY A 240 -2.87 7.88 -9.89
CA GLY A 240 -3.00 7.00 -8.73
C GLY A 240 -4.36 6.28 -8.62
N TYR A 241 -5.43 6.83 -9.21
CA TYR A 241 -6.72 6.17 -9.31
C TYR A 241 -6.68 5.06 -10.39
N TRP A 242 -6.23 5.39 -11.60
CA TRP A 242 -6.22 4.42 -12.71
C TRP A 242 -5.19 3.31 -12.53
N ASP A 243 -4.03 3.60 -11.93
CA ASP A 243 -3.08 2.57 -11.48
C ASP A 243 -3.73 1.61 -10.47
N TRP A 244 -4.57 2.15 -9.57
CA TRP A 244 -5.33 1.33 -8.64
C TRP A 244 -6.41 0.52 -9.36
N VAL A 245 -7.14 1.09 -10.31
CA VAL A 245 -8.14 0.36 -11.12
C VAL A 245 -7.49 -0.80 -11.87
N GLN A 246 -6.31 -0.60 -12.45
CA GLN A 246 -5.58 -1.64 -13.18
C GLN A 246 -5.09 -2.78 -12.27
N LYS A 247 -4.69 -2.47 -11.03
CA LYS A 247 -4.10 -3.42 -10.09
C LYS A 247 -5.06 -3.96 -9.04
N ARG A 248 -6.31 -3.50 -9.00
CA ARG A 248 -7.26 -3.88 -7.94
C ARG A 248 -7.67 -5.34 -8.08
N ASN A 249 -8.03 -5.92 -6.94
CA ASN A 249 -8.75 -7.19 -6.92
C ASN A 249 -10.26 -6.92 -7.14
N ASP A 250 -10.78 -7.33 -8.30
CA ASP A 250 -12.18 -7.05 -8.68
C ASP A 250 -13.21 -7.75 -7.80
N GLU A 251 -12.89 -8.91 -7.22
CA GLU A 251 -13.78 -9.59 -6.27
C GLU A 251 -13.90 -8.79 -4.97
N ARG A 252 -12.77 -8.35 -4.41
CA ARG A 252 -12.72 -7.48 -3.24
C ARG A 252 -13.49 -6.18 -3.47
N TYR A 253 -13.31 -5.57 -4.65
CA TYR A 253 -14.06 -4.39 -5.06
C TYR A 253 -15.58 -4.66 -5.12
N THR A 254 -15.98 -5.77 -5.74
CA THR A 254 -17.38 -6.17 -5.86
C THR A 254 -18.02 -6.42 -4.49
N THR A 255 -17.33 -7.08 -3.57
CA THR A 255 -17.80 -7.29 -2.20
C THR A 255 -18.04 -5.97 -1.49
N ASN A 256 -17.05 -5.06 -1.53
CA ASN A 256 -17.14 -3.75 -0.89
C ASN A 256 -18.28 -2.88 -1.46
N LEU A 257 -18.50 -2.94 -2.78
CA LEU A 257 -19.65 -2.29 -3.42
C LEU A 257 -20.98 -2.90 -2.99
N LYS A 258 -21.07 -4.24 -2.96
CA LYS A 258 -22.32 -4.95 -2.69
C LYS A 258 -22.87 -4.68 -1.31
N HIS A 259 -22.02 -4.65 -0.28
CA HIS A 259 -22.49 -4.35 1.07
C HIS A 259 -22.71 -2.84 1.28
N GLY A 260 -22.07 -1.96 0.50
CA GLY A 260 -22.34 -0.51 0.50
C GLY A 260 -21.98 0.21 1.82
N LYS A 261 -21.32 -0.49 2.76
CA LYS A 261 -21.09 -0.01 4.13
C LYS A 261 -19.89 0.95 4.28
N ASN A 262 -19.33 1.47 3.18
CA ASN A 262 -18.30 2.50 3.21
C ASN A 262 -16.97 2.11 3.92
N TYR A 263 -16.61 0.83 3.92
CA TYR A 263 -15.32 0.33 4.42
C TYR A 263 -14.86 -0.93 3.66
N ASP A 264 -13.59 -1.31 3.83
CA ASP A 264 -13.08 -2.58 3.31
C ASP A 264 -13.21 -3.73 4.33
N SER A 265 -14.04 -4.73 4.00
CA SER A 265 -14.36 -5.84 4.91
C SER A 265 -13.20 -6.78 5.19
N LYS A 266 -12.32 -7.02 4.21
CA LYS A 266 -11.12 -7.86 4.37
C LYS A 266 -10.17 -7.25 5.39
N ASN A 267 -9.90 -5.95 5.29
CA ASN A 267 -9.03 -5.25 6.24
C ASN A 267 -9.62 -5.27 7.65
N MET A 268 -10.94 -5.05 7.81
CA MET A 268 -11.57 -5.13 9.13
C MET A 268 -11.53 -6.54 9.73
N MET A 269 -11.74 -7.59 8.94
CA MET A 269 -11.53 -8.97 9.40
C MET A 269 -10.09 -9.17 9.89
N HIS A 270 -9.09 -8.68 9.14
CA HIS A 270 -7.69 -8.76 9.57
C HIS A 270 -7.42 -8.01 10.87
N THR A 271 -8.02 -6.82 11.06
CA THR A 271 -7.97 -6.06 12.32
C THR A 271 -8.42 -6.92 13.50
N ILE A 272 -9.63 -7.47 13.42
CA ILE A 272 -10.20 -8.28 14.51
C ILE A 272 -9.35 -9.51 14.77
N ARG A 273 -8.91 -10.23 13.72
CA ARG A 273 -8.06 -11.41 13.86
C ARG A 273 -6.72 -11.08 14.53
N LEU A 274 -6.06 -9.98 14.16
CA LEU A 274 -4.81 -9.53 14.79
C LEU A 274 -5.01 -9.26 16.30
N LEU A 275 -6.08 -8.57 16.67
CA LEU A 275 -6.37 -8.28 18.08
C LEU A 275 -6.72 -9.55 18.86
N GLN A 276 -7.48 -10.48 18.28
CA GLN A 276 -7.74 -11.79 18.88
C GLN A 276 -6.46 -12.62 19.09
N SER A 277 -5.53 -12.58 18.13
CA SER A 277 -4.21 -13.21 18.30
C SER A 277 -3.42 -12.58 19.44
N ALA A 278 -3.42 -11.25 19.57
CA ALA A 278 -2.73 -10.56 20.65
C ALA A 278 -3.33 -10.91 22.03
N GLU A 279 -4.67 -10.92 22.14
CA GLU A 279 -5.39 -11.37 23.33
C GLU A 279 -4.99 -12.81 23.70
N ASN A 280 -4.97 -13.72 22.72
CA ASN A 280 -4.58 -15.12 22.94
C ASN A 280 -3.13 -15.27 23.42
N ILE A 281 -2.19 -14.53 22.82
CA ILE A 281 -0.78 -14.54 23.21
C ILE A 281 -0.63 -14.07 24.66
N LEU A 282 -1.22 -12.94 25.03
CA LEU A 282 -1.10 -12.40 26.39
C LEU A 282 -1.78 -13.29 27.43
N HIS A 283 -2.90 -13.93 27.06
CA HIS A 283 -3.62 -14.82 27.97
C HIS A 283 -2.92 -16.18 28.16
N THR A 284 -2.35 -16.77 27.09
CA THR A 284 -1.88 -18.17 27.12
C THR A 284 -0.37 -18.34 27.05
N GLY A 285 0.38 -17.30 26.67
CA GLY A 285 1.80 -17.40 26.38
C GLY A 285 2.11 -18.21 25.10
N ASN A 286 1.12 -18.45 24.23
CA ASN A 286 1.27 -19.19 22.98
C ASN A 286 0.62 -18.45 21.80
N LEU A 287 1.02 -18.78 20.57
CA LEU A 287 0.40 -18.24 19.35
C LEU A 287 -0.22 -19.37 18.52
N GLU A 288 -1.55 -19.36 18.41
CA GLU A 288 -2.30 -20.22 17.51
C GLU A 288 -2.57 -19.52 16.18
N VAL A 289 -2.03 -20.06 15.09
CA VAL A 289 -2.23 -19.50 13.75
C VAL A 289 -3.61 -19.88 13.20
N LYS A 290 -4.03 -21.14 13.35
CA LYS A 290 -5.34 -21.60 12.85
C LYS A 290 -6.45 -21.03 13.73
N VAL A 291 -7.35 -20.24 13.14
CA VAL A 291 -8.39 -19.56 13.92
C VAL A 291 -9.47 -20.55 14.39
N ARG A 292 -10.05 -20.29 15.56
CA ARG A 292 -11.15 -21.10 16.12
C ARG A 292 -12.53 -20.58 15.73
N ASN A 293 -12.65 -19.28 15.46
CA ASN A 293 -13.88 -18.56 15.15
C ASN A 293 -14.04 -18.27 13.65
N ARG A 294 -13.71 -19.25 12.79
CA ARG A 294 -13.74 -19.12 11.32
C ARG A 294 -15.02 -18.48 10.79
N GLN A 295 -16.19 -18.91 11.28
CA GLN A 295 -17.48 -18.43 10.80
C GLN A 295 -17.69 -16.94 11.05
N GLU A 296 -17.28 -16.44 12.23
CA GLU A 296 -17.37 -15.02 12.58
C GLU A 296 -16.47 -14.19 11.68
N LEU A 297 -15.20 -14.58 11.51
CA LEU A 297 -14.26 -13.85 10.67
C LEU A 297 -14.68 -13.83 9.19
N LEU A 298 -15.26 -14.91 8.67
CA LEU A 298 -15.81 -14.94 7.32
C LEU A 298 -17.10 -14.11 7.16
N ASP A 299 -17.93 -14.03 8.20
CA ASP A 299 -19.09 -13.14 8.22
C ASP A 299 -18.66 -11.67 8.11
N ILE A 300 -17.60 -11.28 8.85
CA ILE A 300 -16.97 -9.96 8.73
C ILE A 300 -16.40 -9.77 7.33
N LYS A 301 -15.61 -10.72 6.82
CA LYS A 301 -14.99 -10.66 5.47
C LYS A 301 -16.03 -10.50 4.36
N SER A 302 -17.22 -11.06 4.54
CA SER A 302 -18.33 -10.98 3.58
C SER A 302 -19.06 -9.63 3.60
N GLY A 303 -18.77 -8.76 4.59
CA GLY A 303 -19.37 -7.42 4.71
C GLY A 303 -20.72 -7.41 5.43
N ASN A 304 -21.07 -8.48 6.14
CA ASN A 304 -22.37 -8.61 6.80
C ASN A 304 -22.48 -7.76 8.08
N ARG A 305 -21.36 -7.28 8.63
CA ARG A 305 -21.31 -6.45 9.85
C ARG A 305 -21.24 -4.96 9.54
N ASP A 306 -21.78 -4.14 10.42
CA ASP A 306 -21.66 -2.69 10.32
C ASP A 306 -20.32 -2.20 10.83
N TYR A 307 -19.83 -1.09 10.26
CA TYR A 307 -18.53 -0.55 10.58
C TYR A 307 -18.43 -0.17 12.07
N ASP A 308 -19.46 0.47 12.60
CA ASP A 308 -19.49 0.92 14.01
C ASP A 308 -19.46 -0.27 14.97
N ASP A 309 -20.11 -1.38 14.63
CA ASP A 309 -20.09 -2.60 15.45
C ASP A 309 -18.71 -3.26 15.42
N LEU A 310 -18.04 -3.25 14.26
CA LEU A 310 -16.66 -3.73 14.13
C LEU A 310 -15.67 -2.86 14.92
N MET A 311 -15.89 -1.54 14.96
CA MET A 311 -15.08 -0.63 15.77
C MET A 311 -15.29 -0.89 17.26
N LYS A 312 -16.54 -1.04 17.73
CA LYS A 312 -16.83 -1.44 19.12
C LYS A 312 -16.17 -2.77 19.49
N MET A 313 -16.19 -3.74 18.58
CA MET A 313 -15.51 -5.02 18.79
C MET A 313 -13.99 -4.85 18.90
N ALA A 314 -13.37 -4.06 18.02
CA ALA A 314 -11.94 -3.76 18.07
C ALA A 314 -11.56 -3.04 19.38
N ASP A 315 -12.33 -2.04 19.80
CA ASP A 315 -12.12 -1.31 21.05
C ASP A 315 -12.27 -2.25 22.27
N GLY A 316 -13.26 -3.13 22.25
CA GLY A 316 -13.44 -4.16 23.27
C GLY A 316 -12.23 -5.09 23.39
N LEU A 317 -11.67 -5.54 22.26
CA LEU A 317 -10.47 -6.38 22.24
C LEU A 317 -9.24 -5.61 22.74
N LEU A 318 -9.05 -4.35 22.35
CA LEU A 318 -7.97 -3.51 22.85
C LEU A 318 -8.03 -3.36 24.38
N ASN A 319 -9.21 -3.09 24.94
CA ASN A 319 -9.38 -2.98 26.38
C ASN A 319 -9.04 -4.30 27.11
N LYS A 320 -9.41 -5.46 26.53
CA LYS A 320 -9.03 -6.76 27.09
C LYS A 320 -7.53 -6.99 27.04
N ILE A 321 -6.90 -6.69 25.90
CA ILE A 321 -5.44 -6.79 25.73
C ILE A 321 -4.73 -5.96 26.79
N GLU A 322 -5.16 -4.71 27.03
CA GLU A 322 -4.60 -3.86 28.08
C GLU A 322 -4.77 -4.47 29.48
N SER A 323 -5.95 -5.04 29.77
CA SER A 323 -6.20 -5.69 31.07
C SER A 323 -5.31 -6.92 31.30
N LEU A 324 -4.98 -7.67 30.25
CA LEU A 324 -4.15 -8.87 30.32
C LEU A 324 -2.65 -8.54 30.40
N TYR A 325 -2.22 -7.35 29.97
CA TYR A 325 -0.81 -7.01 29.80
C TYR A 325 0.01 -7.19 31.09
N ASN A 326 -0.54 -6.75 32.23
CA ASN A 326 0.19 -6.77 33.50
C ASN A 326 0.39 -8.20 34.02
N ASP A 327 -0.63 -9.05 33.89
CA ASP A 327 -0.64 -10.41 34.43
C ASP A 327 -0.15 -11.47 33.40
N ALA A 328 0.19 -11.05 32.18
CA ALA A 328 0.64 -11.95 31.13
C ALA A 328 1.92 -12.71 31.54
N PRO A 329 1.97 -14.04 31.36
CA PRO A 329 3.11 -14.90 31.73
C PRO A 329 4.24 -14.81 30.69
N LEU A 330 4.55 -13.61 30.23
CA LEU A 330 5.51 -13.33 29.16
C LEU A 330 6.54 -12.30 29.63
N PRO A 331 7.79 -12.37 29.15
CA PRO A 331 8.77 -11.32 29.41
C PRO A 331 8.36 -10.01 28.74
N GLU A 332 8.89 -8.88 29.19
CA GLU A 332 8.66 -7.57 28.53
C GLU A 332 9.23 -7.56 27.10
N PHE A 333 10.38 -8.22 26.89
CA PHE A 333 11.07 -8.29 25.61
C PHE A 333 11.66 -9.69 25.37
N PRO A 334 11.86 -10.12 24.11
CA PRO A 334 12.60 -11.34 23.79
C PRO A 334 14.07 -11.24 24.18
N ASP A 335 14.70 -12.36 24.55
CA ASP A 335 16.12 -12.40 24.88
C ASP A 335 16.99 -12.27 23.62
N LYS A 336 17.48 -11.05 23.38
CA LYS A 336 18.35 -10.73 22.25
C LYS A 336 19.66 -11.53 22.26
N GLN A 337 20.29 -11.72 23.41
CA GLN A 337 21.58 -12.41 23.49
C GLN A 337 21.42 -13.90 23.17
N LYS A 338 20.33 -14.52 23.64
CA LYS A 338 19.98 -15.89 23.29
C LYS A 338 19.69 -16.03 21.79
N ALA A 339 18.89 -15.14 21.22
CA ALA A 339 18.57 -15.16 19.80
C ALA A 339 19.81 -14.98 18.91
N GLU A 340 20.72 -14.09 19.30
CA GLU A 340 21.99 -13.86 18.60
C GLU A 340 22.88 -15.10 18.65
N ARG A 341 22.99 -15.76 19.81
CA ARG A 341 23.74 -17.01 19.94
C ARG A 341 23.20 -18.11 19.03
N ILE A 342 21.88 -18.29 19.01
CA ILE A 342 21.22 -19.27 18.12
C ILE A 342 21.51 -18.93 16.65
N LEU A 343 21.44 -17.65 16.27
CA LEU A 343 21.75 -17.20 14.90
C LEU A 343 23.21 -17.49 14.52
N ILE A 344 24.16 -17.24 15.43
CA ILE A 344 25.58 -17.57 15.23
C ILE A 344 25.74 -19.08 15.02
N GLU A 345 25.13 -19.91 15.87
CA GLU A 345 25.19 -21.38 15.73
C GLU A 345 24.62 -21.87 14.39
N ILE A 346 23.50 -21.30 13.94
CA ILE A 346 22.92 -21.59 12.63
C ILE A 346 23.92 -21.21 11.52
N ARG A 347 24.50 -20.01 11.58
CA ARG A 347 25.44 -19.53 10.56
C ARG A 347 26.73 -20.33 10.51
N SER A 348 27.29 -20.69 11.67
CA SER A 348 28.48 -21.54 11.73
C SER A 348 28.26 -22.84 10.96
N LYS A 349 27.11 -23.51 11.18
CA LYS A 349 26.75 -24.74 10.46
C LYS A 349 26.50 -24.53 8.97
N LEU A 350 25.91 -23.40 8.58
CA LEU A 350 25.68 -23.09 7.16
C LEU A 350 26.98 -22.80 6.40
N TYR A 351 27.99 -22.26 7.07
CA TYR A 351 29.26 -21.85 6.47
C TYR A 351 30.44 -22.74 6.85
N GLU A 352 30.17 -23.92 7.39
CA GLU A 352 31.15 -24.95 7.79
C GLU A 352 31.92 -25.57 6.61
N SER A 353 31.62 -25.15 5.38
CA SER A 353 32.33 -25.53 4.14
C SER A 353 33.29 -24.47 3.62
#